data_AF-A0A7J5QQV9-F1
#
_entry.id   AF-A0A7J5QQV9-F1
#
_cell.length_a   1.000
_cell.length_b   1.000
_cell.length_c   1.000
_cell.angle_alpha   90.00
_cell.angle_beta   90.00
_cell.angle_gamma   90.00
#
_symmetry.space_group_name_H-M   'P 1'
#
loop_
_entity.id
_entity.type
_entity.pdbx_description
1 polymer ?
#
loop_
_entity_poly.entity_id
_entity_poly.type
_entity_poly.pdbx_seq_one_letter_code
_entity_poly.pdbx_strand_id
1 'polypeptide(L)'
;MLKAKDGDFFISDWLRNRNTLEYLGIWERLYNPGFNYGEFATIRNQSGLNSFKISVKEYVEKTHAIGIQAKAGRYGGTYAHKDIAFEFGMWISAEFKIYLVREFQRLKEQELAQLGWSAKRELSKINYRIHTDAIKQNLIPAEVTPQQASRIYASEADVLNVAMFGLTALEWRDAHPDLKGNVRDYATVNELICLSNMENLNAVFIGEGLPQHERLVRLNRIAIQQMQILEDVNKKYLK
;
A
#
# COMPACT_ATOMS: atom_id res chain seq x y z
N MET A 1 -12.86 14.86 28.33
CA MET A 1 -13.21 16.27 28.10
C MET A 1 -12.40 17.12 29.05
N LEU A 2 -11.44 17.90 28.54
CA LEU A 2 -10.75 18.93 29.34
C LEU A 2 -11.77 20.02 29.69
N LYS A 3 -11.92 20.38 30.98
CA LYS A 3 -12.78 21.48 31.40
C LYS A 3 -12.15 22.80 30.94
N ALA A 4 -12.98 23.76 30.52
CA ALA A 4 -12.54 25.03 29.92
C ALA A 4 -11.52 25.83 30.77
N LYS A 5 -11.56 25.72 32.10
CA LYS A 5 -10.59 26.39 33.00
C LYS A 5 -9.21 25.71 33.05
N ASP A 6 -9.15 24.39 32.82
CA ASP A 6 -7.89 23.63 32.82
C ASP A 6 -7.19 23.75 31.45
N GLY A 7 -7.97 23.80 30.36
CA GLY A 7 -7.47 23.88 28.98
C GLY A 7 -6.62 25.12 28.66
N ASP A 8 -6.99 26.29 29.19
CA ASP A 8 -6.25 27.54 28.95
C ASP A 8 -4.82 27.48 29.53
N PHE A 9 -4.63 26.75 30.64
CA PHE A 9 -3.30 26.56 31.24
C PHE A 9 -2.40 25.72 30.33
N PHE A 10 -2.91 24.60 29.83
CA PHE A 10 -2.18 23.69 28.94
C PHE A 10 -1.76 24.35 27.63
N ILE A 11 -2.61 25.19 27.03
CA ILE A 11 -2.27 25.86 25.76
C ILE A 11 -1.17 26.90 25.96
N SER A 12 -1.20 27.63 27.08
CA SER A 12 -0.15 28.60 27.40
C SER A 12 1.20 27.94 27.64
N ASP A 13 1.24 26.77 28.30
CA ASP A 13 2.47 26.01 28.49
C ASP A 13 2.96 25.33 27.21
N TRP A 14 2.04 24.88 26.36
CA TRP A 14 2.35 24.33 25.05
C TRP A 14 3.05 25.37 24.17
N LEU A 15 2.53 26.62 24.10
CA LEU A 15 3.16 27.71 23.33
C LEU A 15 4.51 28.19 23.88
N ARG A 16 4.88 27.82 25.11
CA ARG A 16 6.22 28.12 25.66
C ARG A 16 7.28 27.17 25.13
N ASN A 17 6.87 26.00 24.65
CA ASN A 17 7.78 24.98 24.15
C ASN A 17 8.33 25.39 22.78
N ARG A 18 9.66 25.39 22.66
CA ARG A 18 10.34 25.70 21.41
C ARG A 18 9.94 24.76 20.28
N ASN A 19 9.80 23.46 20.54
CA ASN A 19 9.42 22.49 19.52
C ASN A 19 7.99 22.73 19.00
N THR A 20 7.09 23.14 19.89
CA THR A 20 5.73 23.55 19.51
C THR A 20 5.76 24.77 18.60
N LEU A 21 6.52 25.81 18.97
CA LEU A 21 6.63 27.01 18.15
C LEU A 21 7.25 26.71 16.79
N GLU A 22 8.29 25.86 16.72
CA GLU A 22 8.87 25.41 15.45
C GLU A 22 7.81 24.71 14.58
N TYR A 23 7.03 23.78 15.15
CA TYR A 23 5.97 23.10 14.41
C TYR A 23 4.93 24.09 13.88
N LEU A 24 4.44 25.01 14.72
CA LEU A 24 3.48 26.04 14.33
C LEU A 24 4.05 26.93 13.23
N GLY A 25 5.29 27.39 13.36
CA GLY A 25 5.95 28.22 12.35
C GLY A 25 6.12 27.50 11.01
N ILE A 26 6.42 26.21 11.01
CA ILE A 26 6.48 25.39 9.78
C ILE A 26 5.09 25.23 9.17
N TRP A 27 4.07 24.95 9.97
CA TRP A 27 2.70 24.81 9.48
C TRP A 27 2.21 26.12 8.85
N GLU A 28 2.38 27.24 9.56
CA GLU A 28 2.03 28.57 9.04
C GLU A 28 2.82 28.89 7.77
N ARG A 29 4.11 28.51 7.69
CA ARG A 29 4.90 28.70 6.48
C ARG A 29 4.34 28.02 5.25
N LEU A 30 3.80 26.82 5.42
CA LEU A 30 3.29 26.01 4.33
C LEU A 30 1.89 26.47 3.88
N TYR A 31 1.08 26.99 4.80
CA TYR A 31 -0.35 27.22 4.56
C TYR A 31 -0.82 28.67 4.70
N ASN A 32 0.03 29.58 5.17
CA ASN A 32 -0.30 30.99 5.42
C ASN A 32 0.65 31.96 4.68
N PRO A 33 0.25 32.45 3.50
CA PRO A 33 1.03 33.43 2.75
C PRO A 33 1.25 34.76 3.49
N GLY A 34 0.37 35.10 4.45
CA GLY A 34 0.41 36.35 5.22
C GLY A 34 1.19 36.27 6.53
N PHE A 35 1.87 35.13 6.80
CA PHE A 35 2.56 34.90 8.06
C PHE A 35 3.77 35.83 8.26
N ASN A 36 3.83 36.49 9.41
CA ASN A 36 4.91 37.39 9.77
C ASN A 36 6.08 36.62 10.43
N TYR A 37 7.02 36.17 9.59
CA TYR A 37 8.22 35.44 10.02
C TYR A 37 9.16 36.25 10.92
N GLY A 38 9.23 37.57 10.75
CA GLY A 38 10.13 38.42 11.53
C GLY A 38 9.72 38.42 13.00
N GLU A 39 8.44 38.68 13.26
CA GLU A 39 7.87 38.61 14.61
C GLU A 39 7.90 37.18 15.17
N PHE A 40 7.58 36.18 14.34
CA PHE A 40 7.68 34.78 14.76
C PHE A 40 9.10 34.41 15.21
N ALA A 41 10.14 34.82 14.46
CA ALA A 41 11.53 34.53 14.82
C ALA A 41 11.90 35.15 16.18
N THR A 42 11.44 36.39 16.45
CA THR A 42 11.60 37.05 17.75
C THR A 42 10.95 36.26 18.88
N ILE A 43 9.69 35.85 18.70
CA ILE A 43 8.95 35.04 19.68
C ILE A 43 9.66 33.70 19.93
N ARG A 44 10.05 33.01 18.86
CA ARG A 44 10.75 31.73 18.92
C ARG A 44 12.09 31.83 19.63
N ASN A 45 12.84 32.91 19.42
CA ASN A 45 14.14 33.12 20.07
C ASN A 45 14.02 33.38 21.58
N GLN A 46 12.87 33.89 22.04
CA GLN A 46 12.58 34.07 23.46
C GLN A 46 12.10 32.78 24.13
N SER A 47 11.69 31.77 23.35
CA SER A 47 11.25 30.49 23.87
C SER A 47 12.35 29.77 24.64
N GLY A 48 11.99 29.15 25.77
CA GLY A 48 12.93 28.51 26.69
C GLY A 48 13.43 29.39 27.83
N LEU A 49 13.19 30.71 27.80
CA LEU A 49 13.39 31.55 28.99
C LEU A 49 12.29 31.24 30.02
N ASN A 50 12.66 31.13 31.30
CA ASN A 50 11.70 30.88 32.38
C ASN A 50 10.60 31.96 32.45
N SER A 51 10.94 33.20 32.08
CA SER A 51 10.02 34.33 32.03
C SER A 51 9.15 34.39 30.77
N PHE A 52 9.48 33.61 29.73
CA PHE A 52 8.75 33.65 28.47
C PHE A 52 7.34 33.08 28.66
N LYS A 53 6.34 33.89 28.29
CA LYS A 53 4.94 33.50 28.23
C LYS A 53 4.28 34.31 27.12
N ILE A 54 3.54 33.65 26.26
CA ILE A 54 2.77 34.28 25.19
C ILE A 54 1.36 33.68 25.17
N SER A 55 0.34 34.52 24.99
CA SER A 55 -1.03 34.04 24.79
C SER A 55 -1.28 33.71 23.32
N VAL A 56 -2.24 32.83 23.03
CA VAL A 56 -2.66 32.54 21.65
C VAL A 56 -3.08 33.82 20.92
N LYS A 57 -3.80 34.71 21.61
CA LYS A 57 -4.25 35.98 21.05
C LYS A 57 -3.07 36.85 20.63
N GLU A 58 -2.08 37.02 21.52
CA GLU A 58 -0.87 37.79 21.24
C GLU A 58 -0.01 37.16 20.14
N TYR A 59 0.12 35.82 20.14
CA TYR A 59 0.83 35.09 19.08
C TYR A 59 0.19 35.35 17.71
N VAL A 60 -1.14 35.24 17.61
CA VAL A 60 -1.89 35.49 16.37
C VAL A 60 -1.78 36.95 15.94
N GLU A 61 -1.90 37.90 16.87
CA GLU A 61 -1.80 39.33 16.57
C GLU A 61 -0.42 39.71 16.02
N LYS A 62 0.67 39.18 16.60
CA LYS A 62 2.04 39.49 16.17
C LYS A 62 2.44 38.78 14.88
N THR A 63 2.02 37.53 14.72
CA THR A 63 2.51 36.67 13.63
C THR A 63 1.53 36.55 12.45
N HIS A 64 0.29 37.04 12.60
CA HIS A 64 -0.82 36.78 11.69
C HIS A 64 -1.09 35.29 11.46
N ALA A 65 -0.80 34.44 12.44
CA ALA A 65 -1.09 33.02 12.40
C ALA A 65 -2.57 32.75 12.13
N ILE A 66 -2.87 31.80 11.25
CA ILE A 66 -4.26 31.39 10.93
C ILE A 66 -4.59 30.00 11.48
N GLY A 67 -3.59 29.21 11.83
CA GLY A 67 -3.70 27.84 12.28
C GLY A 67 -4.21 27.69 13.71
N ILE A 68 -4.09 28.74 14.53
CA ILE A 68 -4.72 28.82 15.86
C ILE A 68 -5.44 30.16 16.02
N GLN A 69 -6.54 30.16 16.77
CA GLN A 69 -7.34 31.36 17.03
C GLN A 69 -7.90 31.34 18.45
N ALA A 70 -7.91 32.50 19.11
CA ALA A 70 -8.58 32.67 20.40
C ALA A 70 -9.81 33.57 20.22
N LYS A 71 -10.98 33.11 20.65
CA LYS A 71 -12.22 33.89 20.66
C LYS A 71 -12.69 34.12 22.09
N ALA A 72 -13.11 35.34 22.40
CA ALA A 72 -13.75 35.68 23.67
C ALA A 72 -15.28 35.55 23.57
N GLY A 73 -15.96 35.36 24.71
CA GLY A 73 -17.42 35.35 24.81
C GLY A 73 -18.03 34.01 25.22
N ARG A 74 -19.37 33.89 25.12
CA ARG A 74 -20.14 32.72 25.58
C ARG A 74 -19.78 31.41 24.86
N TYR A 75 -19.31 31.50 23.62
CA TYR A 75 -18.76 30.39 22.83
C TYR A 75 -17.25 30.60 22.56
N GLY A 76 -16.59 31.32 23.48
CA GLY A 76 -15.17 31.56 23.43
C GLY A 76 -14.35 30.29 23.67
N GLY A 77 -13.06 30.39 23.35
CA GLY A 77 -12.10 29.30 23.45
C GLY A 77 -11.00 29.42 22.42
N THR A 78 -10.04 28.50 22.50
CA THR A 78 -9.00 28.34 21.49
C THR A 78 -9.42 27.30 20.47
N TYR A 79 -9.36 27.68 19.20
CA TYR A 79 -9.63 26.85 18.05
C TYR A 79 -8.33 26.64 17.28
N ALA A 80 -8.15 25.47 16.68
CA ALA A 80 -6.97 25.14 15.90
C ALA A 80 -7.36 24.36 14.65
N HIS A 81 -6.55 24.48 13.60
CA HIS A 81 -6.60 23.58 12.46
C HIS A 81 -6.38 22.13 12.94
N LYS A 82 -6.97 21.15 12.24
CA LYS A 82 -6.92 19.74 12.64
C LYS A 82 -5.48 19.26 12.88
N ASP A 83 -4.53 19.58 12.00
CA ASP A 83 -3.13 19.11 12.14
C ASP A 83 -2.48 19.65 13.43
N ILE A 84 -2.75 20.92 13.74
CA ILE A 84 -2.27 21.59 14.95
C ILE A 84 -2.96 21.03 16.19
N ALA A 85 -4.25 20.69 16.10
CA ALA A 85 -4.97 20.02 17.18
C ALA A 85 -4.43 18.59 17.43
N PHE A 86 -4.03 17.87 16.38
CA PHE A 86 -3.35 16.59 16.50
C PHE A 86 -1.97 16.74 17.15
N GLU A 87 -1.18 17.76 16.78
CA GLU A 87 0.06 18.08 17.49
C GLU A 87 -0.21 18.27 18.99
N PHE A 88 -1.12 19.17 19.34
CA PHE A 88 -1.45 19.45 20.74
C PHE A 88 -1.86 18.17 21.49
N GLY A 89 -2.67 17.32 20.86
CA GLY A 89 -3.04 16.01 21.41
C GLY A 89 -1.84 15.08 21.64
N MET A 90 -0.90 15.04 20.69
CA MET A 90 0.35 14.27 20.81
C MET A 90 1.28 14.83 21.89
N TRP A 91 1.26 16.15 22.12
CA TRP A 91 2.03 16.78 23.19
C TRP A 91 1.45 16.46 24.57
N ILE A 92 0.12 16.49 24.72
CA ILE A 92 -0.55 16.16 26.00
C ILE A 92 -0.45 14.68 26.34
N SER A 93 -0.60 13.79 25.35
CA SER A 93 -0.71 12.35 25.58
C SER A 93 0.29 11.56 24.73
N ALA A 94 1.29 11.00 25.41
CA ALA A 94 2.24 10.07 24.82
C ALA A 94 1.54 8.81 24.27
N GLU A 95 0.49 8.34 24.95
CA GLU A 95 -0.33 7.21 24.49
C GLU A 95 -1.04 7.54 23.17
N PHE A 96 -1.66 8.71 23.06
CA PHE A 96 -2.29 9.16 21.82
C PHE A 96 -1.27 9.25 20.68
N LYS A 97 -0.06 9.76 20.98
CA LYS A 97 1.04 9.83 20.01
C LYS A 97 1.46 8.44 19.50
N ILE A 98 1.57 7.45 20.38
CA ILE A 98 1.89 6.06 19.99
C ILE A 98 0.77 5.48 19.13
N TYR A 99 -0.49 5.68 19.49
CA TYR A 99 -1.62 5.19 18.71
C TYR A 99 -1.68 5.81 17.31
N LEU A 100 -1.40 7.12 17.18
CA LEU A 100 -1.37 7.77 15.89
C LEU A 100 -0.28 7.18 14.97
N VAL A 101 0.91 6.91 15.50
CA VAL A 101 2.01 6.26 14.76
C VAL A 101 1.61 4.85 14.32
N ARG A 102 1.03 4.06 15.23
CA ARG A 102 0.55 2.70 14.93
C ARG A 102 -0.54 2.71 13.86
N GLU A 103 -1.45 3.67 13.92
CA GLU A 103 -2.53 3.79 12.95
C GLU A 103 -2.03 4.21 11.56
N PHE A 104 -1.04 5.10 11.50
CA PHE A 104 -0.37 5.45 10.25
C PHE A 104 0.35 4.23 9.63
N GLN A 105 1.06 3.43 10.43
CA GLN A 105 1.70 2.19 9.96
C GLN A 105 0.65 1.20 9.42
N ARG A 106 -0.44 0.98 10.16
CA ARG A 106 -1.56 0.11 9.74
C ARG A 106 -2.15 0.55 8.39
N LEU A 107 -2.36 1.86 8.19
CA LEU A 107 -2.86 2.39 6.92
C LEU A 107 -1.88 2.17 5.78
N LYS A 108 -0.57 2.35 6.01
CA LYS A 108 0.45 2.12 4.99
C LYS A 108 0.60 0.66 4.60
N GLU A 109 0.51 -0.25 5.55
CA GLU A 109 0.48 -1.70 5.28
C GLU A 109 -0.74 -2.08 4.43
N GLN A 110 -1.91 -1.50 4.72
CA GLN A 110 -3.12 -1.72 3.93
C GLN A 110 -3.02 -1.16 2.51
N GLU A 111 -2.47 0.04 2.35
CA GLU A 111 -2.25 0.67 1.04
C GLU A 111 -1.30 -0.17 0.18
N LEU A 112 -0.19 -0.64 0.76
CA LEU A 112 0.77 -1.51 0.07
C LEU A 112 0.13 -2.86 -0.32
N ALA A 113 -0.68 -3.46 0.55
CA ALA A 113 -1.39 -4.70 0.25
C ALA A 113 -2.35 -4.53 -0.93
N GLN A 114 -3.08 -3.41 -1.00
CA GLN A 114 -3.99 -3.10 -2.11
C GLN A 114 -3.23 -2.88 -3.44
N LEU A 115 -2.11 -2.15 -3.40
CA LEU A 115 -1.25 -1.92 -4.57
C LEU A 115 -0.64 -3.22 -5.10
N GLY A 116 -0.14 -4.08 -4.20
CA GLY A 116 0.38 -5.39 -4.57
C GLY A 116 -0.70 -6.28 -5.18
N TRP A 117 -1.93 -6.21 -4.66
CA TRP A 117 -3.06 -6.98 -5.17
C TRP A 117 -3.53 -6.49 -6.56
N SER A 118 -3.63 -5.17 -6.76
CA SER A 118 -4.05 -4.60 -8.05
C SER A 118 -3.01 -4.87 -9.15
N ALA A 119 -1.71 -4.69 -8.86
CA ALA A 119 -0.63 -4.97 -9.80
C ALA A 119 -0.61 -6.45 -10.22
N LYS A 120 -0.76 -7.38 -9.26
CA LYS A 120 -0.83 -8.82 -9.56
C LYS A 120 -2.00 -9.14 -10.48
N ARG A 121 -3.18 -8.57 -10.20
CA ARG A 121 -4.39 -8.84 -11.00
C ARG A 121 -4.26 -8.34 -12.43
N GLU A 122 -3.68 -7.16 -12.64
CA GLU A 122 -3.48 -6.63 -13.99
C GLU A 122 -2.41 -7.42 -14.76
N LEU A 123 -1.32 -7.82 -14.10
CA LEU A 123 -0.30 -8.69 -14.71
C LEU A 123 -0.90 -10.04 -15.16
N SER A 124 -1.67 -10.71 -14.30
CA SER A 124 -2.33 -11.97 -14.66
C SER A 124 -3.30 -11.83 -15.83
N LYS A 125 -4.06 -10.72 -15.93
CA LYS A 125 -4.96 -10.47 -17.07
C LYS A 125 -4.20 -10.28 -18.38
N ILE A 126 -3.10 -9.52 -18.34
CA ILE A 126 -2.26 -9.28 -19.52
C ILE A 126 -1.65 -10.60 -19.99
N ASN A 127 -1.10 -11.40 -19.08
CA ASN A 127 -0.46 -12.66 -19.40
C ASN A 127 -1.45 -13.69 -19.96
N TYR A 128 -2.65 -13.77 -19.37
CA TYR A 128 -3.72 -14.60 -19.92
C TYR A 128 -4.05 -14.23 -21.37
N ARG A 129 -4.18 -12.92 -21.68
CA ARG A 129 -4.46 -12.46 -23.06
C ARG A 129 -3.34 -12.85 -24.02
N ILE A 130 -2.09 -12.55 -23.67
CA ILE A 130 -0.91 -12.88 -24.49
C ILE A 130 -0.86 -14.39 -24.79
N HIS A 131 -1.08 -15.22 -23.77
CA HIS A 131 -1.08 -16.68 -23.92
C HIS A 131 -2.24 -17.17 -24.79
N THR A 132 -3.47 -16.69 -24.53
CA THR A 132 -4.63 -17.07 -25.35
C THR A 132 -4.51 -16.65 -26.80
N ASP A 133 -3.94 -15.47 -27.08
CA ASP A 133 -3.72 -14.98 -28.43
C ASP A 133 -2.67 -15.84 -29.16
N ALA A 134 -1.59 -16.23 -28.48
CA ALA A 134 -0.58 -17.13 -29.06
C ALA A 134 -1.16 -18.50 -29.41
N ILE A 135 -1.99 -19.09 -28.53
CA ILE A 135 -2.71 -20.34 -28.83
C ILE A 135 -3.60 -20.14 -30.06
N LYS A 136 -4.42 -19.07 -30.06
CA LYS A 136 -5.37 -18.81 -31.13
C LYS A 136 -4.69 -18.64 -32.49
N GLN A 137 -3.55 -17.95 -32.54
CA GLN A 137 -2.87 -17.63 -33.79
C GLN A 137 -2.05 -18.79 -34.34
N ASN A 138 -1.46 -19.62 -33.47
CA ASN A 138 -0.46 -20.62 -33.88
C ASN A 138 -0.95 -22.07 -33.76
N LEU A 139 -1.90 -22.36 -32.86
CA LEU A 139 -2.32 -23.73 -32.55
C LEU A 139 -3.75 -24.05 -32.97
N ILE A 140 -4.58 -23.04 -33.28
CA ILE A 140 -5.97 -23.22 -33.69
C ILE A 140 -6.08 -22.99 -35.21
N PRO A 141 -6.29 -24.04 -36.02
CA PRO A 141 -6.57 -23.90 -37.44
C PRO A 141 -7.84 -23.08 -37.72
N ALA A 142 -7.94 -22.42 -38.87
CA ALA A 142 -9.12 -21.62 -39.22
C ALA A 142 -10.42 -22.44 -39.37
N GLU A 143 -10.30 -23.77 -39.51
CA GLU A 143 -11.38 -24.70 -39.87
C GLU A 143 -11.93 -25.50 -38.67
N VAL A 144 -11.39 -25.33 -37.45
CA VAL A 144 -11.85 -26.09 -36.28
C VAL A 144 -13.12 -25.53 -35.67
N THR A 145 -13.98 -26.44 -35.21
CA THR A 145 -15.20 -26.10 -34.48
C THR A 145 -14.88 -25.47 -33.12
N PRO A 146 -15.80 -24.67 -32.53
CA PRO A 146 -15.63 -24.12 -31.19
C PRO A 146 -15.35 -25.18 -30.11
N GLN A 147 -15.92 -26.38 -30.25
CA GLN A 147 -15.70 -27.49 -29.32
C GLN A 147 -14.28 -28.05 -29.42
N GLN A 148 -13.72 -28.16 -30.63
CA GLN A 148 -12.33 -28.57 -30.86
C GLN A 148 -11.36 -27.50 -30.35
N ALA A 149 -11.63 -26.22 -30.62
CA ALA A 149 -10.85 -25.11 -30.08
C ALA A 149 -10.81 -25.12 -28.55
N SER A 150 -11.95 -25.36 -27.89
CA SER A 150 -12.02 -25.47 -26.43
C SER A 150 -11.15 -26.60 -25.86
N ARG A 151 -11.05 -27.74 -26.56
CA ARG A 151 -10.16 -28.84 -26.15
C ARG A 151 -8.68 -28.46 -26.25
N ILE A 152 -8.30 -27.70 -27.28
CA ILE A 152 -6.93 -27.20 -27.45
C ILE A 152 -6.57 -26.24 -26.31
N TYR A 153 -7.46 -25.28 -25.99
CA TYR A 153 -7.25 -24.39 -24.86
C TYR A 153 -7.13 -25.13 -23.52
N ALA A 154 -7.97 -26.14 -23.28
CA ALA A 154 -7.89 -26.95 -22.07
C ALA A 154 -6.56 -27.73 -21.98
N SER A 155 -6.14 -28.35 -23.09
CA SER A 155 -4.87 -29.07 -23.16
C SER A 155 -3.67 -28.15 -22.90
N GLU A 156 -3.66 -26.94 -23.45
CA GLU A 156 -2.59 -25.97 -23.22
C GLU A 156 -2.59 -25.40 -21.79
N ALA A 157 -3.76 -25.29 -21.15
CA ALA A 157 -3.85 -24.97 -19.73
C ALA A 157 -3.28 -26.10 -18.86
N ASP A 158 -3.51 -27.36 -19.24
CA ASP A 158 -2.96 -28.52 -18.54
C ASP A 158 -1.44 -28.61 -18.65
N VAL A 159 -0.83 -28.18 -19.76
CA VAL A 159 0.64 -28.07 -19.86
C VAL A 159 1.20 -27.21 -18.73
N LEU A 160 0.57 -26.08 -18.42
CA LEU A 160 0.99 -25.20 -17.34
C LEU A 160 0.73 -25.81 -15.96
N ASN A 161 -0.41 -26.47 -15.78
CA ASN A 161 -0.75 -27.13 -14.51
C ASN A 161 0.21 -28.29 -14.22
N VAL A 162 0.51 -29.12 -15.21
CA VAL A 162 1.47 -30.22 -15.09
C VAL A 162 2.88 -29.69 -14.88
N ALA A 163 3.27 -28.61 -15.56
CA ALA A 163 4.58 -27.97 -15.35
C ALA A 163 4.75 -27.46 -13.91
N MET A 164 3.70 -26.90 -13.30
CA MET A 164 3.77 -26.33 -11.94
C MET A 164 3.52 -27.36 -10.84
N PHE A 165 2.44 -28.15 -10.96
CA PHE A 165 1.90 -28.99 -9.89
C PHE A 165 2.06 -30.49 -10.14
N GLY A 166 2.52 -30.89 -11.34
CA GLY A 166 2.69 -32.29 -11.71
C GLY A 166 1.39 -33.03 -12.00
N LEU A 167 0.27 -32.32 -12.14
CA LEU A 167 -1.06 -32.90 -12.32
C LEU A 167 -1.93 -32.04 -13.25
N THR A 168 -2.84 -32.69 -13.96
CA THR A 168 -3.84 -32.07 -14.83
C THR A 168 -5.02 -31.53 -14.04
N ALA A 169 -5.84 -30.67 -14.66
CA ALA A 169 -7.06 -30.15 -14.04
C ALA A 169 -8.06 -31.25 -13.67
N LEU A 170 -8.10 -32.35 -14.45
CA LEU A 170 -8.95 -33.51 -14.16
C LEU A 170 -8.43 -34.27 -12.93
N GLU A 171 -7.15 -34.64 -12.92
CA GLU A 171 -6.53 -35.34 -11.78
C GLU A 171 -6.65 -34.54 -10.48
N TRP A 172 -6.52 -33.21 -10.55
CA TRP A 172 -6.74 -32.35 -9.39
C TRP A 172 -8.16 -32.48 -8.82
N ARG A 173 -9.16 -32.44 -9.72
CA ARG A 173 -10.58 -32.46 -9.35
C ARG A 173 -10.98 -33.82 -8.79
N ASP A 174 -10.45 -34.89 -9.36
CA ASP A 174 -10.65 -36.26 -8.87
C ASP A 174 -10.02 -36.48 -7.50
N ALA A 175 -8.84 -35.87 -7.24
CA ALA A 175 -8.19 -35.93 -5.94
C ALA A 175 -8.84 -35.04 -4.88
N HIS A 176 -9.63 -34.03 -5.27
CA HIS A 176 -10.27 -33.05 -4.36
C HIS A 176 -11.78 -32.90 -4.62
N PRO A 177 -12.59 -33.97 -4.42
CA PRO A 177 -14.02 -33.96 -4.73
C PRO A 177 -14.83 -32.94 -3.90
N ASP A 178 -14.35 -32.60 -2.71
CA ASP A 178 -15.04 -31.68 -1.79
C ASP A 178 -14.66 -30.19 -2.01
N LEU A 179 -13.64 -29.92 -2.83
CA LEU A 179 -13.19 -28.56 -3.12
C LEU A 179 -13.86 -28.01 -4.39
N LYS A 180 -14.31 -26.76 -4.32
CA LYS A 180 -14.92 -26.06 -5.46
C LYS A 180 -13.87 -25.18 -6.15
N GLY A 181 -13.72 -25.33 -7.46
CA GLY A 181 -12.85 -24.47 -8.26
C GLY A 181 -11.84 -25.27 -9.08
N ASN A 182 -10.64 -24.72 -9.25
CA ASN A 182 -9.50 -25.33 -9.93
C ASN A 182 -8.24 -25.22 -9.06
N VAL A 183 -7.19 -25.99 -9.39
CA VAL A 183 -5.89 -26.00 -8.71
C VAL A 183 -5.32 -24.60 -8.46
N ARG A 184 -5.54 -23.68 -9.41
CA ARG A 184 -5.06 -22.30 -9.34
C ARG A 184 -5.72 -21.47 -8.24
N ASP A 185 -6.96 -21.79 -7.85
CA ASP A 185 -7.68 -21.08 -6.77
C ASP A 185 -7.09 -21.38 -5.39
N TYR A 186 -6.35 -22.48 -5.28
CA TYR A 186 -5.72 -22.96 -4.05
C TYR A 186 -4.19 -22.80 -4.07
N ALA A 187 -3.64 -22.18 -5.12
CA ALA A 187 -2.21 -21.95 -5.27
C ALA A 187 -1.72 -20.78 -4.40
N THR A 188 -0.50 -20.90 -3.90
CA THR A 188 0.20 -19.83 -3.18
C THR A 188 0.53 -18.66 -4.11
N VAL A 189 0.85 -17.52 -3.51
CA VAL A 189 1.27 -16.32 -4.26
C VAL A 189 2.48 -16.60 -5.16
N ASN A 190 3.45 -17.39 -4.68
CA ASN A 190 4.66 -17.69 -5.45
C ASN A 190 4.35 -18.60 -6.65
N GLU A 191 3.49 -19.60 -6.46
CA GLU A 191 3.03 -20.47 -7.54
C GLU A 191 2.24 -19.69 -8.59
N LEU A 192 1.37 -18.75 -8.19
CA LEU A 192 0.66 -17.87 -9.10
C LEU A 192 1.60 -16.96 -9.91
N ILE A 193 2.68 -16.47 -9.29
CA ILE A 193 3.72 -15.69 -10.00
C ILE A 193 4.43 -16.56 -11.04
N CYS A 194 4.83 -17.78 -10.66
CA CYS A 194 5.48 -18.72 -11.57
C CYS A 194 4.57 -19.09 -12.74
N LEU A 195 3.29 -19.40 -12.48
CA LEU A 195 2.28 -19.67 -13.51
C LEU A 195 2.14 -18.52 -14.50
N SER A 196 2.01 -17.29 -13.97
CA SER A 196 1.87 -16.07 -14.76
C SER A 196 3.07 -15.83 -15.69
N ASN A 197 4.29 -16.15 -15.21
CA ASN A 197 5.49 -16.07 -16.04
C ASN A 197 5.55 -17.21 -17.08
N MET A 198 5.18 -18.43 -16.68
CA MET A 198 5.12 -19.58 -17.58
C MET A 198 4.10 -19.37 -18.71
N GLU A 199 2.97 -18.69 -18.47
CA GLU A 199 2.01 -18.31 -19.51
C GLU A 199 2.67 -17.48 -20.62
N ASN A 200 3.49 -16.48 -20.25
CA ASN A 200 4.24 -15.67 -21.22
C ASN A 200 5.29 -16.50 -21.96
N LEU A 201 6.08 -17.30 -21.24
CA LEU A 201 7.12 -18.12 -21.86
C LEU A 201 6.53 -19.16 -22.80
N ASN A 202 5.40 -19.76 -22.41
CA ASN A 202 4.70 -20.71 -23.25
C ASN A 202 4.17 -20.04 -24.52
N ALA A 203 3.67 -18.80 -24.44
CA ALA A 203 3.27 -18.02 -25.61
C ALA A 203 4.44 -17.81 -26.60
N VAL A 204 5.63 -17.49 -26.08
CA VAL A 204 6.86 -17.38 -26.90
C VAL A 204 7.22 -18.72 -27.54
N PHE A 205 7.24 -19.81 -26.76
CA PHE A 205 7.56 -21.13 -27.30
C PHE A 205 6.56 -21.62 -28.35
N ILE A 206 5.29 -21.26 -28.20
CA ILE A 206 4.25 -21.52 -29.20
C ILE A 206 4.57 -20.76 -30.50
N GLY A 207 4.94 -19.47 -30.40
CA GLY A 207 5.34 -18.67 -31.57
C GLY A 207 6.61 -19.17 -32.26
N GLU A 208 7.53 -19.76 -31.51
CA GLU A 208 8.73 -20.42 -32.03
C GLU A 208 8.46 -21.82 -32.63
N GLY A 209 7.22 -22.33 -32.53
CA GLY A 209 6.83 -23.62 -33.09
C GLY A 209 7.31 -24.84 -32.28
N LEU A 210 7.65 -24.68 -31.00
CA LEU A 210 8.12 -25.80 -30.18
C LEU A 210 7.00 -26.82 -29.91
N PRO A 211 7.28 -28.13 -30.04
CA PRO A 211 6.33 -29.18 -29.69
C PRO A 211 5.89 -29.11 -28.23
N GLN A 212 4.62 -29.43 -27.96
CA GLN A 212 4.01 -29.33 -26.62
C GLN A 212 4.81 -30.07 -25.53
N HIS A 213 5.29 -31.29 -25.82
CA HIS A 213 6.06 -32.08 -24.87
C HIS A 213 7.39 -31.41 -24.50
N GLU A 214 8.05 -30.74 -25.44
CA GLU A 214 9.30 -30.02 -25.20
C GLU A 214 9.05 -28.76 -24.37
N ARG A 215 7.96 -28.03 -24.69
CA ARG A 215 7.50 -26.88 -23.90
C ARG A 215 7.25 -27.26 -22.46
N LEU A 216 6.53 -28.36 -22.21
CA LEU A 216 6.25 -28.86 -20.86
C LEU A 216 7.53 -29.07 -20.04
N VAL A 217 8.52 -29.78 -20.61
CA VAL A 217 9.78 -30.06 -19.91
C VAL A 217 10.56 -28.78 -19.61
N ARG A 218 10.62 -27.84 -20.56
CA ARG A 218 11.29 -26.55 -20.36
C ARG A 218 10.58 -25.70 -19.30
N LEU A 219 9.25 -25.60 -19.36
CA LEU A 219 8.44 -24.86 -18.41
C LEU A 219 8.59 -25.42 -16.99
N ASN A 220 8.56 -26.74 -16.82
CA ASN A 220 8.74 -27.37 -15.51
C ASN A 220 10.12 -27.05 -14.89
N ARG A 221 11.21 -27.12 -15.67
CA ARG A 221 12.54 -26.74 -15.18
C ARG A 221 12.59 -25.28 -14.73
N ILE A 222 11.97 -24.39 -15.50
CA ILE A 222 11.88 -22.97 -15.18
C ILE A 222 11.05 -22.74 -13.92
N ALA A 223 9.92 -23.44 -13.76
CA ALA A 223 9.07 -23.38 -12.57
C ALA A 223 9.83 -23.76 -11.31
N ILE A 224 10.57 -24.89 -11.35
CA ILE A 224 11.39 -25.36 -10.23
C ILE A 224 12.43 -24.30 -9.82
N GLN A 225 13.15 -23.74 -10.80
CA GLN A 225 14.15 -22.71 -10.54
C GLN A 225 13.53 -21.44 -9.93
N GLN A 226 12.38 -20.99 -10.44
CA GLN A 226 11.69 -19.81 -9.92
C GLN A 226 11.18 -20.02 -8.50
N MET A 227 10.59 -21.18 -8.21
CA MET A 227 10.11 -21.51 -6.87
C MET A 227 11.24 -21.56 -5.84
N GLN A 228 12.40 -22.14 -6.19
CA GLN A 228 13.59 -22.14 -5.33
C GLN A 228 14.01 -20.71 -4.96
N ILE A 229 14.09 -19.81 -5.94
CA ILE A 229 14.47 -18.41 -5.70
C ILE A 229 13.43 -17.70 -4.84
N LEU A 230 12.14 -17.84 -5.14
CA LEU A 230 11.07 -17.15 -4.42
C LEU A 230 10.92 -17.63 -2.97
N GLU A 231 11.16 -18.92 -2.70
CA GLU A 231 11.18 -19.46 -1.34
C GLU A 231 12.38 -18.94 -0.53
N ASP A 232 13.56 -18.84 -1.15
CA ASP A 232 14.76 -18.31 -0.49
C ASP A 232 14.67 -16.81 -0.18
N VAL A 233 14.00 -16.05 -1.06
CA VAL A 233 13.71 -14.63 -0.83
C VAL A 233 12.80 -14.46 0.40
N ASN A 234 11.73 -15.25 0.52
CA ASN A 234 10.85 -15.19 1.69
C ASN A 234 11.58 -15.56 3.00
N LYS A 235 12.51 -16.52 2.98
CA LYS A 235 13.33 -16.86 4.16
C LYS A 235 14.24 -15.71 4.61
N LYS A 236 14.69 -14.84 3.69
CA LYS A 236 15.54 -13.67 4.03
C LYS A 236 14.76 -12.53 4.68
N TYR A 237 13.47 -12.39 4.39
CA TYR A 237 12.63 -11.33 4.93
C TYR A 237 11.84 -11.72 6.19
N LEU A 238 11.89 -12.99 6.60
CA LEU A 238 11.28 -13.52 7.83
C LEU A 238 12.31 -13.70 8.98
N LYS A 239 13.49 -13.08 8.87
CA LYS A 239 14.50 -13.02 9.94
C LYS A 239 14.49 -11.68 10.65
#